data_AF-A0A9D4SJF7-F1
#
_entry.id   AF-A0A9D4SJF7-F1
#
_cell.length_a   1.000
_cell.length_b   1.000
_cell.length_c   1.000
_cell.angle_alpha   90.00
_cell.angle_beta   90.00
_cell.angle_gamma   90.00
#
_symmetry.space_group_name_H-M   'P 1'
#
loop_
_entity.id
_entity.type
_entity.pdbx_description
1 polymer ?
#
loop_
_entity_poly.entity_id
_entity_poly.type
_entity_poly.pdbx_seq_one_letter_code
_entity_poly.pdbx_strand_id
1 'polypeptide(L)'
;MAMAAKTVIKKTMSLCLLDNSRFMVRVDYEEEILKKFKNYEGRQYDPVKQTWSFPLKEFERFMADIKELKKQNFDISFDKIFIV
;
A
#
# COMPACT_ATOMS: atom_id res chain seq x y z
N MET A 1 33.33 -5.17 15.96
CA MET A 1 32.49 -5.13 14.75
C MET A 1 31.04 -5.02 15.20
N ALA A 2 30.48 -3.81 15.22
CA ALA A 2 29.11 -3.60 15.67
C ALA A 2 28.12 -4.17 14.64
N MET A 3 27.34 -5.18 15.03
CA MET A 3 26.17 -5.60 14.27
C MET A 3 25.16 -4.46 14.34
N ALA A 4 24.91 -3.81 13.20
CA ALA A 4 23.82 -2.86 13.08
C ALA A 4 22.52 -3.57 13.45
N ALA A 5 21.89 -3.14 14.55
CA ALA A 5 20.51 -3.48 14.83
C ALA A 5 19.71 -3.00 13.62
N LYS A 6 19.23 -3.95 12.82
CA LYS A 6 18.29 -3.63 11.73
C LYS A 6 17.03 -3.12 12.43
N THR A 7 16.89 -1.80 12.52
CA THR A 7 15.69 -1.15 13.01
C THR A 7 14.53 -1.71 12.20
N VAL A 8 13.69 -2.53 12.82
CA VAL A 8 12.47 -3.03 12.18
C VAL A 8 11.52 -1.86 12.12
N ILE A 9 11.63 -1.07 11.05
CA ILE A 9 10.68 0.00 10.74
C ILE A 9 9.38 -0.74 10.41
N LYS A 10 8.44 -0.71 11.36
CA LYS A 10 7.11 -1.28 11.15
C LYS A 10 6.37 -0.35 10.19
N LYS A 11 6.39 -0.69 8.90
CA LYS A 11 5.70 0.05 7.86
C LYS A 11 4.25 -0.43 7.81
N THR A 12 3.31 0.47 8.02
CA THR A 12 1.87 0.18 8.02
C THR A 12 1.22 0.82 6.82
N MET A 13 0.38 0.05 6.14
CA MET A 13 -0.41 0.49 5.00
C MET A 13 -1.86 0.10 5.24
N SER A 14 -2.76 1.06 5.08
CA SER A 14 -4.21 0.87 5.21
C SER A 14 -4.86 0.85 3.83
N LEU A 15 -5.72 -0.13 3.59
CA LEU A 15 -6.46 -0.30 2.34
C LEU A 15 -7.95 -0.12 2.63
N CYS A 16 -8.61 0.78 1.89
CA CYS A 16 -10.05 1.02 1.97
C CYS A 16 -10.68 0.83 0.58
N LEU A 17 -11.75 0.06 0.47
CA LEU A 17 -12.52 0.00 -0.77
C LEU A 17 -13.39 1.27 -0.86
N LEU A 18 -13.33 2.02 -1.97
CA LEU A 18 -14.17 3.20 -2.16
C LEU A 18 -15.52 2.80 -2.76
N ASP A 19 -15.47 1.99 -3.82
CA ASP A 19 -16.63 1.54 -4.59
C ASP A 19 -16.33 0.18 -5.26
N ASN A 20 -17.33 -0.43 -5.90
CA ASN A 20 -17.17 -1.63 -6.74
C ASN A 20 -16.21 -1.45 -7.94
N SER A 21 -15.70 -0.23 -8.16
CA SER A 21 -14.76 0.08 -9.24
C SER A 21 -13.37 0.51 -8.77
N ARG A 22 -13.20 0.97 -7.52
CA ARG A 22 -11.94 1.58 -7.05
C ARG A 22 -11.66 1.31 -5.58
N PHE A 23 -10.38 1.23 -5.23
CA PHE A 23 -9.89 1.14 -3.87
C PHE A 23 -8.89 2.25 -3.58
N MET A 24 -8.82 2.66 -2.32
CA MET A 24 -7.92 3.66 -1.77
C MET A 24 -6.89 2.98 -0.86
N VAL A 25 -5.66 3.50 -0.87
CA VAL A 25 -4.55 3.01 -0.09
C VAL A 25 -3.87 4.19 0.58
N ARG A 26 -3.69 4.12 1.90
CA ARG A 26 -2.87 5.03 2.68
C ARG A 26 -1.56 4.33 3.01
N VAL A 27 -0.43 4.93 2.61
CA VAL A 27 0.91 4.42 2.89
C VAL A 27 1.65 5.48 3.66
N ASP A 28 2.22 5.10 4.80
CA ASP A 28 3.19 5.94 5.50
C ASP A 28 4.50 5.93 4.70
N TYR A 29 4.97 7.11 4.32
CA TYR A 29 5.80 7.40 3.15
C TYR A 29 6.98 6.42 2.92
N GLU A 30 6.89 5.60 1.86
CA GLU A 30 7.92 4.61 1.53
C GLU A 30 8.24 4.57 0.03
N GLU A 31 9.51 4.76 -0.34
CA GLU A 31 9.91 4.84 -1.75
C GLU A 31 9.68 3.54 -2.53
N GLU A 32 9.86 2.37 -1.91
CA GLU A 32 9.68 1.08 -2.58
C GLU A 32 8.20 0.82 -2.95
N ILE A 33 7.29 1.11 -2.02
CA ILE A 33 5.85 0.99 -2.25
C ILE A 33 5.42 2.03 -3.28
N LEU A 34 5.87 3.28 -3.14
CA LEU A 34 5.57 4.35 -4.09
C LEU A 34 6.07 4.04 -5.50
N LYS A 35 7.22 3.38 -5.66
CA LYS A 35 7.73 2.93 -6.97
C LYS A 35 6.81 1.90 -7.59
N LYS A 36 6.36 0.89 -6.83
CA LYS A 36 5.36 -0.08 -7.32
C LYS A 36 4.05 0.63 -7.66
N PHE A 37 3.62 1.57 -6.83
CA PHE A 37 2.38 2.30 -7.01
C PHE A 37 2.39 3.16 -8.28
N LYS A 38 3.54 3.77 -8.56
CA LYS A 38 3.78 4.50 -9.81
C LYS A 38 3.75 3.63 -11.07
N ASN A 39 3.82 2.31 -10.94
CA ASN A 39 3.73 1.37 -12.07
C ASN A 39 2.29 0.95 -12.41
N TYR A 40 1.29 1.32 -11.61
CA TYR A 40 -0.11 1.05 -11.95
C TYR A 40 -0.68 2.14 -12.87
N GLU A 41 -1.43 1.69 -13.87
CA GLU A 41 -2.17 2.56 -14.79
C GLU A 41 -3.52 2.96 -14.16
N GLY A 42 -3.90 4.23 -14.26
CA GLY A 42 -5.16 4.75 -13.70
C GLY A 42 -5.12 5.07 -12.20
N ARG A 43 -3.92 5.13 -11.60
CA ARG A 43 -3.72 5.62 -10.23
C ARG A 43 -4.08 7.11 -10.11
N GLN A 44 -4.67 7.50 -8.99
CA GLN A 44 -4.80 8.91 -8.62
C GLN A 44 -4.13 9.10 -7.26
N TYR A 45 -3.43 10.21 -7.10
CA TYR A 45 -2.74 10.54 -5.86
C TYR A 45 -3.32 11.82 -5.29
N ASP A 46 -3.80 11.73 -4.06
CA ASP A 46 -4.27 12.87 -3.27
C ASP A 46 -3.14 13.35 -2.36
N PRO A 47 -2.44 14.45 -2.69
CA PRO A 47 -1.35 14.96 -1.84
C PRO A 47 -1.86 15.47 -0.49
N VAL A 48 -3.13 15.89 -0.40
CA VAL A 48 -3.76 16.41 0.82
C VAL A 48 -3.95 15.31 1.87
N LYS A 49 -4.34 14.10 1.43
CA LYS A 49 -4.60 12.96 2.31
C LYS A 49 -3.47 11.93 2.31
N GLN A 50 -2.46 12.13 1.44
CA GLN A 50 -1.39 11.17 1.14
C GLN A 50 -1.95 9.78 0.81
N THR A 51 -3.05 9.76 0.04
CA THR A 51 -3.75 8.53 -0.34
C THR A 51 -3.65 8.29 -1.84
N TRP A 52 -3.52 7.03 -2.19
CA TRP A 52 -3.55 6.58 -3.57
C TRP A 52 -4.88 5.90 -3.85
N SER A 53 -5.55 6.25 -4.94
CA SER A 53 -6.70 5.51 -5.44
C SER A 53 -6.33 4.74 -6.70
N PHE A 54 -6.76 3.49 -6.78
CA PHE A 54 -6.49 2.59 -7.89
C PHE A 54 -7.79 1.94 -8.36
N PRO A 55 -7.92 1.62 -9.65
CA PRO A 55 -9.05 0.86 -10.15
C PRO A 55 -8.99 -0.59 -9.65
N LEU A 56 -10.15 -1.17 -9.33
CA LEU A 56 -10.28 -2.52 -8.76
C LEU A 56 -9.72 -3.62 -9.68
N LYS A 57 -9.65 -3.36 -10.99
CA LYS A 57 -8.99 -4.27 -11.95
C LYS A 57 -7.52 -4.56 -11.59
N GLU A 58 -6.83 -3.60 -10.98
CA GLU A 58 -5.44 -3.76 -10.55
C GLU A 58 -5.34 -4.35 -9.12
N PHE A 59 -6.47 -4.65 -8.47
CA PHE A 59 -6.50 -5.10 -7.08
C PHE A 59 -5.82 -6.46 -6.89
N GLU A 60 -6.05 -7.42 -7.78
CA GLU A 60 -5.39 -8.73 -7.69
C GLU A 60 -3.88 -8.60 -7.84
N ARG A 61 -3.43 -7.79 -8.80
CA ARG A 61 -2.01 -7.46 -9.01
C ARG A 61 -1.42 -6.74 -7.80
N PHE A 62 -2.14 -5.78 -7.26
CA PHE A 62 -1.78 -5.06 -6.04
C PHE A 62 -1.61 -6.01 -4.86
N MET A 63 -2.57 -6.90 -4.61
CA MET A 63 -2.48 -7.88 -3.53
C MET A 63 -1.29 -8.83 -3.70
N ALA A 64 -0.97 -9.22 -4.92
CA ALA A 64 0.22 -10.03 -5.22
C ALA A 64 1.52 -9.26 -4.90
N ASP A 65 1.62 -8.01 -5.34
CA ASP A 65 2.77 -7.14 -5.07
C ASP A 65 2.94 -6.88 -3.55
N ILE A 66 1.84 -6.66 -2.84
CA ILE A 66 1.82 -6.47 -1.39
C ILE A 66 2.21 -7.76 -0.66
N LYS A 67 1.78 -8.93 -1.15
CA LYS A 67 2.18 -10.23 -0.60
C LYS A 67 3.68 -10.48 -0.75
N GLU A 68 4.27 -10.02 -1.85
CA GLU A 68 5.73 -10.04 -2.04
C GLU A 68 6.41 -9.09 -1.05
N LEU A 69 5.89 -7.87 -0.87
CA LEU A 69 6.42 -6.92 0.10
C LEU A 69 6.30 -7.42 1.54
N LYS A 70 5.24 -8.13 1.91
CA LYS A 70 5.09 -8.73 3.25
C LYS A 70 6.28 -9.65 3.61
N LYS A 71 6.92 -10.31 2.62
CA LYS A 71 8.12 -11.13 2.86
C LYS A 71 9.33 -10.30 3.28
N GLN A 72 9.34 -9.01 2.95
CA GLN A 72 10.43 -8.07 3.25
C GLN A 72 10.20 -7.27 4.54
N ASN A 73 9.47 -7.81 5.52
CA ASN A 73 9.31 -7.22 6.85
C ASN A 73 8.31 -6.04 6.94
N PHE A 74 7.34 -5.97 6.03
CA PHE A 74 6.24 -4.99 6.02
C PHE A 74 5.01 -5.52 6.77
N ASP A 75 4.51 -4.76 7.75
CA ASP A 75 3.30 -5.11 8.51
C ASP A 75 2.08 -4.41 7.90
N ILE A 76 1.50 -5.05 6.88
CA ILE A 76 0.30 -4.54 6.22
C ILE A 76 -0.91 -4.80 7.12
N SER A 77 -1.44 -3.73 7.73
CA SER A 77 -2.68 -3.76 8.52
C SER A 77 -3.84 -3.30 7.65
N PHE A 78 -4.71 -4.24 7.29
CA PHE A 78 -5.95 -3.93 6.57
C PHE A 78 -6.93 -3.27 7.53
N ASP A 79 -6.87 -1.93 7.64
CA ASP A 79 -7.84 -1.16 8.42
C ASP A 79 -9.18 -1.15 7.67
N LYS A 80 -10.05 -2.08 8.07
CA LYS A 80 -11.49 -2.21 7.79
C LYS A 80 -11.94 -1.81 6.38
N ILE A 81 -12.33 -2.84 5.63
CA ILE A 81 -13.28 -2.76 4.53
C ILE A 81 -14.57 -2.13 5.10
N PHE A 82 -14.77 -0.82 4.92
CA PHE A 82 -16.09 -0.22 5.10
C PHE A 82 -16.94 -0.63 3.90
N ILE A 83 -17.63 -1.76 4.05
CA ILE A 83 -18.84 -2.02 3.26
C ILE A 83 -19.90 -1.13 3.91
N VAL A 84 -20.22 0.00 3.28
CA VAL A 84 -21.44 0.74 3.59
C VAL A 84 -22.65 -0.05 3.10
#